data_AF-A0A8S3XDI0-F1
#
_entry.id   AF-A0A8S3XDI0-F1
#
_cell.length_a   1.000
_cell.length_b   1.000
_cell.length_c   1.000
_cell.angle_alpha   90.00
_cell.angle_beta   90.00
_cell.angle_gamma   90.00
#
_symmetry.space_group_name_H-M   'P 1'
#
loop_
_entity.id
_entity.type
_entity.pdbx_description
1 polymer ?
#
loop_
_entity_poly.entity_id
_entity_poly.type
_entity_poly.pdbx_seq_one_letter_code
_entity_poly.pdbx_strand_id
1 'polypeptide(L)'
;MSTTKCYQCVKSVNMEAAVQCDGCKRHLCFTCSGLTSSEIKVMGLKTKRTMLFLCKPCREGLFQVPILIKAVDALRDEVQQLRLELASKSGLTDATSASKTVTFDVIAEIRERERRACNILIAGTKESEAEDVQIRQKHDENVVNNIIRNLNDEISRSDVLKIIRLGKKETGKTRLLKVVFKSRWVAVKALQNKQKLSKPLQIYYKKCDTKYKAYRDCNNRCVSEARRLRSLYEAKIVESGNKPFYAHLRSCMASKVGLPPVVRDELGNLVVEGSKIAEAFACEFEKTYSLEPDLNNISIPIPRVKNSIDDIKFTSQDVLMVLKSLNVNSATGPDNVPGVFLQSCAETITPVLVNILNESYASGEIPKDWRHAIVTPVFKKG
;
A
#
# COMPACT_ATOMS: atom_id res chain seq x y z
N MET A 1 35.65 6.27 -31.74
CA MET A 1 34.69 7.39 -31.91
C MET A 1 33.53 7.17 -30.95
N SER A 2 33.15 8.16 -30.14
CA SER A 2 32.00 8.04 -29.24
C SER A 2 30.70 8.10 -30.04
N THR A 3 29.82 7.12 -29.85
CA THR A 3 28.52 7.05 -30.51
C THR A 3 27.40 7.23 -29.50
N THR A 4 26.31 7.87 -29.91
CA THR A 4 25.08 8.06 -29.11
C THR A 4 23.87 7.54 -29.88
N LYS A 5 22.77 7.23 -29.19
CA LYS A 5 21.51 6.83 -29.84
C LYS A 5 20.60 8.05 -30.01
N CYS A 6 20.04 8.21 -31.20
CA CYS A 6 19.01 9.21 -31.43
C CYS A 6 17.75 8.84 -30.65
N TYR A 7 17.22 9.76 -29.84
CA TYR A 7 16.01 9.55 -29.07
C TYR A 7 14.78 9.21 -29.91
N GLN A 8 14.67 9.77 -31.11
CA GLN A 8 13.45 9.67 -31.92
C GLN A 8 13.47 8.47 -32.88
N CYS A 9 14.59 8.21 -33.56
CA CYS A 9 14.69 7.09 -34.51
C CYS A 9 15.53 5.91 -34.02
N VAL A 10 16.09 6.00 -32.80
CA VAL A 10 16.88 4.94 -32.12
C VAL A 10 18.19 4.55 -32.83
N LYS A 11 18.48 5.13 -34.00
CA LYS A 11 19.72 4.92 -34.76
C LYS A 11 20.95 5.36 -33.96
N SER A 12 22.03 4.58 -34.05
CA SER A 12 23.35 4.95 -33.55
C SER A 12 23.97 6.02 -34.43
N VAL A 13 24.39 7.13 -33.85
CA VAL A 13 24.95 8.30 -34.55
C VAL A 13 26.23 8.73 -33.85
N ASN A 14 27.22 9.20 -34.62
CA ASN A 14 28.43 9.80 -34.07
C ASN A 14 28.06 11.05 -33.25
N MET A 15 28.74 11.27 -32.14
CA MET A 15 28.48 12.40 -31.24
C MET A 15 28.62 13.76 -31.95
N GLU A 16 29.49 13.87 -32.95
CA GLU A 16 29.66 15.08 -33.79
C GLU A 16 28.49 15.35 -34.75
N ALA A 17 27.67 14.33 -35.02
CA ALA A 17 26.50 14.41 -35.90
C ALA A 17 25.18 14.38 -35.12
N ALA A 18 25.25 14.55 -33.80
CA ALA A 18 24.10 14.57 -32.90
C ALA A 18 24.05 15.88 -32.12
N VAL A 19 22.84 16.42 -31.92
CA VAL A 19 22.59 17.59 -31.07
C VAL A 19 21.91 17.15 -29.79
N GLN A 20 22.33 17.72 -28.65
CA GLN A 20 21.70 17.47 -27.35
C GLN A 20 20.60 18.51 -27.09
N CYS A 21 19.39 18.05 -26.76
CA CYS A 21 18.31 18.92 -26.31
C CYS A 21 18.66 19.57 -24.95
N ASP A 22 18.49 20.88 -24.83
CA ASP A 22 18.74 21.63 -23.60
C ASP A 22 17.74 21.32 -22.48
N GLY A 23 16.51 20.95 -22.84
CA GLY A 23 15.45 20.59 -21.91
C GLY A 23 15.65 19.19 -21.31
N CYS A 24 15.58 18.15 -22.15
CA CYS A 24 15.60 16.76 -21.68
C CYS A 24 16.98 16.08 -21.70
N LYS A 25 18.03 16.77 -22.18
CA LYS A 25 19.41 16.26 -22.30
C LYS A 25 19.57 15.02 -23.21
N ARG A 26 18.55 14.66 -23.99
CA ARG A 26 18.60 13.56 -24.97
C ARG A 26 19.19 14.03 -26.31
N HIS A 27 19.78 13.09 -27.05
CA HIS A 27 20.44 13.37 -28.33
C HIS A 27 19.50 13.12 -29.52
N LEU A 28 19.56 13.99 -30.53
CA LEU A 28 18.85 13.82 -31.81
C LEU A 28 19.85 13.83 -32.96
N CYS A 29 19.62 12.97 -33.96
CA CYS A 29 20.35 13.03 -35.22
C CYS A 29 19.91 14.24 -36.04
N PHE A 30 20.72 14.65 -37.02
CA PHE A 30 20.43 15.80 -37.88
C PHE A 30 19.05 15.73 -38.57
N THR A 31 18.64 14.54 -39.01
CA THR A 31 17.32 14.34 -39.64
C THR A 31 16.16 14.55 -38.67
N CYS A 32 16.30 14.08 -37.43
CA CYS A 32 15.24 14.19 -36.42
C CYS A 32 15.25 15.53 -35.68
N SER A 33 16.39 16.21 -35.61
CA SER A 33 16.49 17.56 -35.05
C SER A 33 16.03 18.64 -36.03
N GLY A 34 16.06 18.35 -37.34
CA GLY A 34 15.81 19.33 -38.40
C GLY A 34 16.93 20.35 -38.56
N LEU A 35 18.10 20.10 -37.95
CA LEU A 35 19.28 20.94 -38.07
C LEU A 35 20.23 20.39 -39.13
N THR A 36 20.87 21.28 -39.87
CA THR A 36 21.97 20.98 -40.78
C THR A 36 23.25 20.62 -40.02
N SER A 37 24.19 19.97 -40.69
CA SER A 37 25.48 19.59 -40.08
C SER A 37 26.29 20.79 -39.58
N SER A 38 26.17 21.95 -40.24
CA SER A 38 26.82 23.19 -39.80
C SER A 38 26.18 23.73 -38.52
N GLU A 39 24.85 23.69 -38.42
CA GLU A 39 24.14 24.15 -37.22
C GLU A 39 24.40 23.25 -36.00
N ILE A 40 24.49 21.93 -36.19
CA ILE A 40 24.83 20.99 -35.11
C ILE A 40 26.22 21.26 -34.55
N LYS A 41 27.20 21.55 -35.42
CA LYS A 41 28.56 21.94 -34.99
C LYS A 41 28.53 23.19 -34.12
N VAL A 42 27.74 24.20 -34.50
CA VAL A 42 27.56 25.45 -33.72
C VAL A 42 26.89 25.16 -32.38
N MET A 43 25.86 24.30 -32.34
CA MET A 43 25.19 23.91 -31.09
C MET A 43 26.09 23.13 -30.13
N GLY A 44 27.11 22.44 -30.66
CA GLY A 44 28.12 21.70 -29.90
C GLY A 44 29.25 22.55 -29.30
N LEU A 45 29.33 23.85 -29.61
CA LEU A 45 30.34 24.74 -29.05
C LEU A 45 30.10 24.94 -27.54
N LYS A 46 31.09 24.58 -26.72
CA LYS A 46 31.01 24.59 -25.24
C LYS A 46 31.02 26.00 -24.61
N THR A 47 31.28 27.05 -25.39
CA THR A 47 31.30 28.45 -24.93
C THR A 47 29.93 29.10 -25.06
N LYS A 48 29.43 29.69 -23.95
CA LYS A 48 28.15 30.42 -23.75
C LYS A 48 27.35 30.70 -25.04
N ARG A 49 26.62 29.69 -25.54
CA ARG A 49 25.63 29.90 -26.60
C ARG A 49 24.36 30.51 -26.01
N THR A 50 23.86 31.57 -26.64
CA THR A 50 22.59 32.22 -26.27
C THR A 50 21.39 31.45 -26.80
N MET A 51 21.54 30.75 -27.92
CA MET A 51 20.48 29.94 -28.50
C MET A 51 20.41 28.55 -27.86
N LEU A 52 19.23 28.21 -27.34
CA LEU A 52 18.88 26.89 -26.83
C LEU A 52 18.24 26.05 -27.93
N PHE A 53 18.60 24.77 -27.99
CA PHE A 53 17.94 23.79 -28.84
C PHE A 53 17.02 22.93 -27.96
N LEU A 54 15.71 22.99 -28.23
CA LEU A 54 14.71 22.14 -27.59
C LEU A 54 14.13 21.18 -28.62
N CYS A 55 14.09 19.89 -28.29
CA CYS A 55 13.35 18.93 -29.11
C CYS A 55 11.84 19.27 -29.08
N LYS A 56 11.11 18.80 -30.10
CA LYS A 56 9.67 19.09 -30.26
C LYS A 56 8.85 18.88 -28.96
N PRO A 57 8.97 17.76 -28.22
CA PRO A 57 8.28 17.59 -26.94
C PRO A 57 8.64 18.62 -25.88
N CYS A 58 9.92 19.01 -25.76
CA CYS A 58 10.33 20.02 -24.79
C CYS A 58 9.84 21.42 -25.18
N ARG A 59 9.79 21.73 -26.47
CA ARG A 59 9.23 22.99 -26.98
C ARG A 59 7.73 23.07 -26.71
N GLU A 60 6.99 22.02 -27.04
CA GLU A 60 5.55 21.92 -26.78
C GLU A 60 5.26 22.00 -25.28
N GLY A 61 6.03 21.29 -24.45
CA GLY A 61 5.91 21.37 -22.99
C GLY A 61 6.15 22.77 -22.42
N LEU A 62 7.12 23.51 -22.96
CA LEU A 62 7.40 24.88 -22.52
C LEU A 62 6.22 25.83 -22.79
N PHE A 63 5.50 25.65 -23.91
CA PHE A 63 4.29 26.43 -24.22
C PHE A 63 3.12 26.13 -23.27
N GLN A 64 3.11 24.97 -22.61
CA GLN A 64 2.07 24.63 -21.62
C GLN A 64 2.32 25.24 -20.25
N VAL A 65 3.56 25.68 -19.95
CA VAL A 65 3.92 26.21 -18.62
C VAL A 65 3.08 27.42 -18.21
N PRO A 66 2.85 28.44 -19.07
CA PRO A 66 1.99 29.58 -18.71
C PRO A 66 0.53 29.18 -18.43
N ILE A 67 0.01 28.17 -19.13
CA ILE A 67 -1.35 27.65 -18.94
C ILE A 67 -1.46 26.95 -17.58
N LEU A 68 -0.46 26.14 -17.23
CA LEU A 68 -0.37 25.48 -15.93
C LEU A 68 -0.25 26.49 -14.78
N ILE A 69 0.56 27.54 -14.93
CA ILE A 69 0.69 28.60 -13.92
C ILE A 69 -0.68 29.25 -13.67
N LYS A 70 -1.40 29.64 -14.74
CA LYS A 70 -2.75 30.21 -14.61
C LYS A 70 -3.74 29.26 -13.94
N ALA A 71 -3.68 27.97 -14.25
CA ALA A 71 -4.55 26.98 -13.62
C ALA A 71 -4.23 26.81 -12.12
N VAL A 72 -2.95 26.83 -11.74
CA VAL A 72 -2.51 26.76 -10.34
C VAL A 72 -2.96 28.00 -9.56
N ASP A 73 -2.85 29.18 -10.15
CA ASP A 73 -3.30 30.43 -9.52
C ASP A 73 -4.83 30.42 -9.33
N ALA A 74 -5.60 30.00 -10.33
CA ALA A 74 -7.05 29.86 -10.22
C ALA A 74 -7.47 28.87 -9.12
N LEU A 75 -6.81 27.71 -9.03
CA LEU A 75 -7.05 26.74 -7.95
C LEU A 75 -6.69 27.30 -6.56
N ARG A 76 -5.61 28.10 -6.47
CA ARG A 76 -5.22 28.75 -5.22
C ARG A 76 -6.29 29.74 -4.77
N ASP A 77 -6.83 30.52 -5.70
CA ASP A 77 -7.91 31.47 -5.43
C ASP A 77 -9.20 30.76 -4.99
N GLU A 78 -9.58 29.65 -5.65
CA GLU A 78 -10.74 28.84 -5.26
C GLU A 78 -10.59 28.26 -3.85
N VAL A 79 -9.42 27.71 -3.51
CA VAL A 79 -9.12 27.22 -2.15
C VAL A 79 -9.21 28.35 -1.12
N GLN A 80 -8.77 29.56 -1.47
CA GLN A 80 -8.84 30.71 -0.58
C GLN A 80 -10.30 31.17 -0.38
N GLN A 81 -11.12 31.18 -1.42
CA GLN A 81 -12.55 31.47 -1.33
C GLN A 81 -13.28 30.44 -0.46
N LEU A 82 -13.05 29.14 -0.68
CA LEU A 82 -13.65 28.07 0.12
C LEU A 82 -13.29 28.19 1.61
N ARG A 83 -12.04 28.59 1.93
CA ARG A 83 -11.62 28.84 3.32
C ARG A 83 -12.36 30.03 3.94
N LEU A 84 -12.58 31.10 3.17
CA LEU A 84 -13.32 32.28 3.63
C LEU A 84 -14.81 31.96 3.84
N GLU A 85 -15.42 31.19 2.94
CA GLU A 85 -16.79 30.70 3.12
C GLU A 85 -16.95 29.79 4.34
N LEU A 86 -15.96 28.93 4.60
CA LEU A 86 -15.96 28.08 5.78
C LEU A 86 -15.84 28.91 7.07
N ALA A 87 -15.07 30.01 7.01
CA ALA A 87 -14.94 30.96 8.10
C ALA A 87 -16.23 31.75 8.33
N SER A 88 -16.91 32.22 7.28
CA SER A 88 -18.16 32.98 7.39
C SER A 88 -19.34 32.11 7.86
N LYS A 89 -19.45 30.86 7.37
CA LYS A 89 -20.46 29.89 7.85
C LYS A 89 -20.23 29.40 9.28
N SER A 90 -19.07 29.71 9.88
CA SER A 90 -18.76 29.39 11.27
C SER A 90 -19.27 30.41 12.30
N GLY A 91 -19.97 31.47 11.85
CA GLY A 91 -20.56 32.52 12.70
C GLY A 91 -21.82 32.15 13.49
N LEU A 92 -22.06 30.87 13.79
CA LEU A 92 -23.04 30.45 14.81
C LEU A 92 -22.38 29.60 15.89
N THR A 93 -22.43 30.14 17.12
CA THR A 93 -22.17 29.55 18.45
C THR A 93 -20.71 29.56 18.97
N ASP A 94 -20.48 30.46 19.93
CA ASP A 94 -19.28 30.58 20.78
C ASP A 94 -18.91 29.32 21.59
N ALA A 95 -19.78 28.30 21.63
CA ALA A 95 -19.46 26.98 22.20
C ALA A 95 -18.50 26.16 21.30
N THR A 96 -18.45 26.46 20.00
CA THR A 96 -17.70 25.67 19.02
C THR A 96 -16.22 26.04 18.99
N SER A 97 -15.87 27.27 19.38
CA SER A 97 -14.49 27.77 19.41
C SER A 97 -13.63 27.06 20.48
N ALA A 98 -14.20 26.85 21.67
CA ALA A 98 -13.55 26.06 22.73
C ALA A 98 -13.43 24.58 22.33
N SER A 99 -14.47 24.01 21.72
CA SER A 99 -14.47 22.61 21.26
C SER A 99 -13.48 22.35 20.11
N LYS A 100 -13.34 23.29 19.16
CA LYS A 100 -12.35 23.26 18.07
C LYS A 100 -10.92 23.39 18.58
N THR A 101 -10.69 24.27 19.55
CA THR A 101 -9.36 24.43 20.18
C THR A 101 -8.95 23.17 20.94
N VAL A 102 -9.88 22.60 21.73
CA VAL A 102 -9.66 21.33 22.46
C VAL A 102 -9.41 20.17 21.49
N THR A 103 -10.16 20.05 20.39
CA THR A 103 -9.94 18.98 19.40
C THR A 103 -8.62 19.14 18.65
N PHE A 104 -8.23 20.36 18.27
CA PHE A 104 -6.94 20.60 17.63
C PHE A 104 -5.77 20.32 18.58
N ASP A 105 -5.88 20.72 19.85
CA ASP A 105 -4.89 20.43 20.88
C ASP A 105 -4.73 18.93 21.12
N VAL A 106 -5.84 18.18 21.13
CA VAL A 106 -5.82 16.71 21.29
C VAL A 106 -5.18 16.05 20.07
N ILE A 107 -5.50 16.48 18.83
CA ILE A 107 -4.87 15.94 17.62
C ILE A 107 -3.36 16.25 17.59
N ALA A 108 -2.98 17.49 17.94
CA ALA A 108 -1.59 17.88 18.06
C ALA A 108 -0.86 17.05 19.11
N GLU A 109 -1.50 16.75 20.24
CA GLU A 109 -0.96 15.86 21.26
C GLU A 109 -0.82 14.41 20.77
N ILE A 110 -1.80 13.87 20.03
CA ILE A 110 -1.73 12.52 19.46
C ILE A 110 -0.52 12.40 18.54
N ARG A 111 -0.36 13.36 17.61
CA ARG A 111 0.80 13.40 16.71
C ARG A 111 2.12 13.54 17.46
N GLU A 112 2.13 14.36 18.51
CA GLU A 112 3.30 14.52 19.39
C GLU A 112 3.64 13.21 20.11
N ARG A 113 2.65 12.43 20.55
CA ARG A 113 2.86 11.11 21.19
C ARG A 113 3.38 10.09 20.21
N GLU A 114 2.86 10.03 18.99
CA GLU A 114 3.39 9.16 17.95
C GLU A 114 4.85 9.47 17.67
N ARG A 115 5.19 10.77 17.55
CA ARG A 115 6.58 11.20 17.36
C ARG A 115 7.46 10.91 18.57
N ARG A 116 6.92 10.94 19.78
CA ARG A 116 7.64 10.61 21.03
C ARG A 116 7.77 9.11 21.26
N ALA A 117 6.87 8.31 20.72
CA ALA A 117 6.89 6.86 20.85
C ALA A 117 8.15 6.21 20.25
N CYS A 118 8.79 6.89 19.29
CA CYS A 118 10.06 6.47 18.71
C CYS A 118 11.28 7.00 19.48
N ASN A 119 11.11 7.71 20.61
CA ASN A 119 12.20 8.37 21.31
C ASN A 119 12.51 7.70 22.65
N ILE A 120 13.79 7.59 22.99
CA ILE A 120 14.26 7.26 24.34
C ILE A 120 15.16 8.37 24.88
N LEU A 121 15.22 8.49 26.20
CA LEU A 121 16.15 9.37 26.91
C LEU A 121 17.17 8.54 27.65
N ILE A 122 18.45 8.91 27.55
CA ILE A 122 19.58 8.26 28.22
C ILE A 122 20.21 9.27 29.19
N ALA A 123 20.33 8.91 30.46
CA ALA A 123 21.08 9.65 31.49
C ALA A 123 22.39 8.95 31.84
N GLY A 124 23.29 9.71 32.47
CA GLY A 124 24.55 9.19 33.01
C GLY A 124 25.65 9.02 31.97
N THR A 125 25.48 9.54 30.75
CA THR A 125 26.52 9.51 29.72
C THR A 125 27.49 10.67 29.89
N LYS A 126 28.78 10.36 29.99
CA LYS A 126 29.86 11.37 30.01
C LYS A 126 29.72 12.30 28.80
N GLU A 127 29.96 13.59 29.01
CA GLU A 127 29.84 14.61 27.97
C GLU A 127 31.23 14.95 27.43
N SER A 128 31.35 15.16 26.12
CA SER A 128 32.63 15.54 25.52
C SER A 128 32.96 17.00 25.82
N GLU A 129 34.22 17.23 26.21
CA GLU A 129 34.75 18.55 26.51
C GLU A 129 35.23 19.32 25.27
N ALA A 130 35.26 18.68 24.10
CA ALA A 130 35.70 19.30 22.86
C ALA A 130 34.89 20.58 22.54
N GLU A 131 35.59 21.61 22.06
CA GLU A 131 34.97 22.86 21.61
C GLU A 131 34.19 22.65 20.31
N ASP A 132 34.74 21.82 19.42
CA ASP A 132 34.16 21.48 18.14
C ASP A 132 32.82 20.72 18.28
N VAL A 133 31.82 21.14 17.52
CA VAL A 133 30.47 20.57 17.55
C VAL A 133 30.43 19.16 16.93
N GLN A 134 31.14 18.94 15.82
CA GLN A 134 31.18 17.65 15.13
C GLN A 134 31.89 16.59 15.96
N ILE A 135 32.98 16.94 16.63
CA ILE A 135 33.68 16.01 17.53
C ILE A 135 32.76 15.57 18.67
N ARG A 136 32.01 16.50 19.27
CA ARG A 136 31.04 16.18 20.32
C ARG A 136 29.90 15.29 19.83
N GLN A 137 29.37 15.57 18.64
CA GLN A 137 28.32 14.75 18.03
C GLN A 137 28.81 13.33 17.76
N LYS A 138 30.01 13.17 17.19
CA LYS A 138 30.60 11.86 16.91
C LYS A 138 30.89 11.07 18.19
N HIS A 139 31.33 11.74 19.24
CA HIS A 139 31.46 11.13 20.57
C HIS A 139 30.11 10.59 21.07
N ASP A 140 29.06 11.41 21.03
CA ASP A 140 27.73 10.99 21.48
C ASP A 140 27.15 9.85 20.61
N GLU A 141 27.38 9.86 19.30
CA GLU A 141 27.03 8.75 18.41
C GLU A 141 27.70 7.44 18.83
N ASN A 142 29.01 7.47 19.10
CA ASN A 142 29.75 6.29 19.52
C ASN A 142 29.26 5.75 20.87
N VAL A 143 29.01 6.63 21.83
CA VAL A 143 28.45 6.26 23.14
C VAL A 143 27.08 5.61 22.98
N VAL A 144 26.18 6.20 22.19
CA VAL A 144 24.83 5.65 21.96
C VAL A 144 24.88 4.30 21.25
N ASN A 145 25.73 4.15 20.24
CA ASN A 145 25.89 2.88 19.52
C ASN A 145 26.35 1.74 20.44
N ASN A 146 27.29 2.02 21.34
CA ASN A 146 27.74 1.02 22.33
C ASN A 146 26.62 0.67 23.32
N ILE A 147 25.87 1.66 23.80
CA ILE A 147 24.73 1.44 24.70
C ILE A 147 23.64 0.59 24.03
N ILE A 148 23.31 0.89 22.78
CA ILE A 148 22.27 0.18 22.03
C ILE A 148 22.66 -1.28 21.78
N ARG A 149 23.89 -1.54 21.35
CA ARG A 149 24.41 -2.92 21.18
C ARG A 149 24.30 -3.71 22.48
N ASN A 150 24.72 -3.12 23.60
CA ASN A 150 24.62 -3.78 24.91
C ASN A 150 23.17 -4.07 25.35
N LEU A 151 22.20 -3.27 24.90
CA LEU A 151 20.78 -3.49 25.20
C LEU A 151 20.21 -4.63 24.35
N ASN A 152 20.46 -4.61 23.05
CA ASN A 152 19.94 -5.60 22.11
C ASN A 152 20.76 -5.60 20.80
N ASP A 153 21.35 -6.74 20.47
CA ASP A 153 22.18 -6.94 19.28
C ASP A 153 21.40 -6.81 17.97
N GLU A 154 20.06 -6.94 18.00
CA GLU A 154 19.21 -6.76 16.83
C GLU A 154 19.04 -5.28 16.41
N ILE A 155 19.39 -4.32 17.27
CA ILE A 155 19.22 -2.90 16.98
C ILE A 155 20.50 -2.37 16.31
N SER A 156 20.37 -1.96 15.05
CA SER A 156 21.48 -1.44 14.26
C SER A 156 21.61 0.09 14.38
N ARG A 157 22.80 0.63 14.08
CA ARG A 157 23.02 2.07 13.91
C ARG A 157 22.06 2.66 12.87
N SER A 158 21.69 1.89 11.84
CA SER A 158 20.74 2.32 10.82
C SER A 158 19.34 2.59 11.36
N ASP A 159 18.99 2.07 12.54
CA ASP A 159 17.68 2.28 13.17
C ASP A 159 17.59 3.60 13.93
N VAL A 160 18.73 4.25 14.19
CA VAL A 160 18.83 5.54 14.85
C VAL A 160 18.78 6.65 13.80
N LEU A 161 17.78 7.52 13.91
CA LEU A 161 17.61 8.68 13.03
C LEU A 161 18.35 9.92 13.54
N LYS A 162 18.33 10.14 14.87
CA LYS A 162 18.87 11.37 15.45
C LYS A 162 19.28 11.20 16.90
N ILE A 163 20.39 11.81 17.27
CA ILE A 163 20.90 11.86 18.65
C ILE A 163 21.11 13.33 19.04
N ILE A 164 20.56 13.75 20.19
CA ILE A 164 20.61 15.16 20.63
C ILE A 164 20.75 15.24 22.15
N ARG A 165 21.70 16.04 22.64
CA ARG A 165 21.74 16.45 24.06
C ARG A 165 20.66 17.50 24.36
N LEU A 166 19.90 17.31 25.43
CA LEU A 166 18.83 18.21 25.84
C LEU A 166 19.34 19.26 26.85
N GLY A 167 19.04 20.54 26.61
CA GLY A 167 19.37 21.66 27.52
C GLY A 167 20.69 22.37 27.21
N LYS A 168 21.03 23.42 27.97
CA LYS A 168 22.30 24.16 27.87
C LYS A 168 23.42 23.41 28.60
N LYS A 169 24.65 23.43 28.06
CA LYS A 169 25.81 22.78 28.69
C LYS A 169 26.15 23.51 29.99
N GLU A 170 26.27 22.75 31.08
CA GLU A 170 26.65 23.25 32.40
C GLU A 170 27.83 22.43 32.92
N THR A 171 28.81 23.09 33.53
CA THR A 171 30.01 22.44 34.07
C THR A 171 29.63 21.52 35.22
N GLY A 172 30.06 20.26 35.18
CA GLY A 172 29.79 19.26 36.22
C GLY A 172 28.43 18.54 36.12
N LYS A 173 27.57 18.86 35.14
CA LYS A 173 26.30 18.15 34.91
C LYS A 173 26.28 17.44 33.56
N THR A 174 25.89 16.17 33.55
CA THR A 174 25.68 15.41 32.30
C THR A 174 24.26 15.62 31.78
N ARG A 175 24.12 16.18 30.57
CA ARG A 175 22.81 16.36 29.94
C ARG A 175 22.21 15.05 29.43
N LEU A 176 20.88 14.97 29.42
CA LEU A 176 20.15 13.83 28.84
C LEU A 176 20.41 13.74 27.34
N LEU A 177 20.65 12.52 26.86
CA LEU A 177 20.67 12.21 25.43
C LEU A 177 19.29 11.74 24.97
N LYS A 178 18.71 12.45 24.02
CA LYS A 178 17.53 12.02 23.27
C LYS A 178 17.97 11.26 22.04
N VAL A 179 17.55 10.00 21.94
CA VAL A 179 17.74 9.15 20.78
C VAL A 179 16.40 8.95 20.09
N VAL A 180 16.35 9.20 18.78
CA VAL A 180 15.17 9.08 17.91
C VAL A 180 15.37 7.88 17.01
N PHE A 181 14.47 6.90 17.06
CA PHE A 181 14.50 5.72 16.21
C PHE A 181 13.57 5.83 15.00
N LYS A 182 13.79 4.98 14.00
CA LYS A 182 12.92 4.82 12.82
C LYS A 182 11.50 4.35 13.18
N SER A 183 11.38 3.51 14.21
CA SER A 183 10.09 2.96 14.62
C SER A 183 9.93 2.89 16.12
N ARG A 184 8.67 2.94 16.57
CA ARG A 184 8.28 2.71 17.98
C ARG A 184 8.76 1.36 18.48
N TRP A 185 8.73 0.34 17.62
CA TRP A 185 9.10 -1.03 17.99
C TRP A 185 10.56 -1.13 18.43
N VAL A 186 11.47 -0.43 17.75
CA VAL A 186 12.89 -0.38 18.13
C VAL A 186 13.06 0.30 19.50
N ALA A 187 12.36 1.42 19.72
CA ALA A 187 12.38 2.11 21.02
C ALA A 187 11.87 1.20 22.16
N VAL A 188 10.82 0.41 21.92
CA VAL A 188 10.29 -0.55 22.89
C VAL A 188 11.29 -1.67 23.17
N LYS A 189 11.94 -2.24 22.15
CA LYS A 189 12.99 -3.27 22.33
C LYS A 189 14.14 -2.75 23.19
N ALA A 190 14.60 -1.52 22.94
CA ALA A 190 15.63 -0.90 23.76
C ALA A 190 15.19 -0.75 25.23
N LEU A 191 13.94 -0.33 25.47
CA LEU A 191 13.37 -0.15 26.81
C LEU A 191 13.12 -1.46 27.55
N GLN A 192 12.78 -2.55 26.87
CA GLN A 192 12.56 -3.87 27.46
C GLN A 192 13.84 -4.39 28.14
N ASN A 193 15.00 -4.14 27.54
CA ASN A 193 16.29 -4.60 28.05
C ASN A 193 17.01 -3.57 28.94
N LYS A 194 16.32 -2.52 29.41
CA LYS A 194 16.91 -1.42 30.19
C LYS A 194 17.71 -1.87 31.42
N GLN A 195 17.37 -3.03 31.99
CA GLN A 195 18.03 -3.58 33.17
C GLN A 195 19.46 -4.07 32.90
N LYS A 196 19.83 -4.29 31.63
CA LYS A 196 21.20 -4.68 31.24
C LYS A 196 22.22 -3.55 31.42
N LEU A 197 21.76 -2.32 31.63
CA LEU A 197 22.65 -1.16 31.79
C LEU A 197 23.16 -1.07 33.23
N SER A 198 24.48 -1.04 33.37
CA SER A 198 25.16 -0.74 34.62
C SER A 198 25.05 0.75 34.95
N LYS A 199 24.82 1.07 36.23
CA LYS A 199 24.86 2.45 36.72
C LYS A 199 26.23 3.09 36.43
N PRO A 200 26.31 4.40 36.10
CA PRO A 200 25.26 5.42 36.24
C PRO A 200 24.28 5.52 35.06
N LEU A 201 24.40 4.66 34.04
CA LEU A 201 23.55 4.73 32.85
C LEU A 201 22.11 4.31 33.17
N GLN A 202 21.17 5.10 32.67
CA GLN A 202 19.74 4.82 32.83
C GLN A 202 18.99 5.26 31.58
N ILE A 203 18.00 4.49 31.15
CA ILE A 203 17.14 4.83 30.02
C ILE A 203 15.68 4.96 30.45
N TYR A 204 15.02 5.96 29.87
CA TYR A 204 13.65 6.30 30.22
C TYR A 204 12.84 6.71 28.99
N TYR A 205 11.53 6.58 29.14
CA TYR A 205 10.55 7.16 28.25
C TYR A 205 9.84 8.30 28.99
N LYS A 206 9.82 9.50 28.41
CA LYS A 206 9.13 10.65 29.01
C LYS A 206 7.62 10.52 28.79
N LYS A 207 6.90 10.12 29.85
CA LYS A 207 5.44 10.27 29.90
C LYS A 207 5.13 11.76 30.02
N CYS A 208 4.22 12.26 29.19
CA CYS A 208 3.77 13.65 29.23
C CYS A 208 2.48 13.72 30.06
N ASP A 209 2.55 14.11 31.33
CA ASP A 209 1.40 14.03 32.23
C ASP A 209 0.34 15.12 32.00
N THR A 210 0.75 16.34 31.61
CA THR A 210 -0.14 17.51 31.69
C THR A 210 -1.29 17.51 30.68
N LYS A 211 -1.08 17.00 29.45
CA LYS A 211 -2.14 16.86 28.45
C LYS A 211 -2.77 15.45 28.42
N TYR A 212 -2.17 14.48 29.10
CA TYR A 212 -2.64 13.09 29.07
C TYR A 212 -4.04 12.90 29.65
N LYS A 213 -4.36 13.65 30.69
CA LYS A 213 -5.69 13.67 31.28
C LYS A 213 -6.74 14.14 30.28
N ALA A 214 -6.50 15.25 29.59
CA ALA A 214 -7.42 15.79 28.58
C ALA A 214 -7.67 14.81 27.41
N TYR A 215 -6.61 14.19 26.88
CA TYR A 215 -6.76 13.11 25.90
C TYR A 215 -7.56 11.93 26.47
N ARG A 216 -7.24 11.46 27.68
CA ARG A 216 -7.91 10.30 28.29
C ARG A 216 -9.40 10.58 28.46
N ASP A 217 -9.76 11.76 28.93
CA ASP A 217 -11.14 12.18 29.13
C ASP A 217 -11.89 12.33 27.80
N CYS A 218 -11.23 12.85 26.75
CA CYS A 218 -11.79 12.89 25.40
C CYS A 218 -11.99 11.48 24.82
N ASN A 219 -10.98 10.62 24.91
CA ASN A 219 -11.05 9.23 24.44
C ASN A 219 -12.13 8.45 25.17
N ASN A 220 -12.22 8.57 26.49
CA ASN A 220 -13.25 7.91 27.29
C ASN A 220 -14.66 8.39 26.89
N ARG A 221 -14.84 9.69 26.62
CA ARG A 221 -16.11 10.22 26.09
C ARG A 221 -16.44 9.62 24.73
N CYS A 222 -15.49 9.59 23.79
CA CYS A 222 -15.72 8.97 22.47
C CYS A 222 -16.05 7.48 22.57
N VAL A 223 -15.33 6.73 23.41
CA VAL A 223 -15.59 5.30 23.64
C VAL A 223 -16.97 5.09 24.27
N SER A 224 -17.34 5.91 25.26
CA SER A 224 -18.66 5.84 25.89
C SER A 224 -19.77 6.15 24.88
N GLU A 225 -19.57 7.14 24.03
CA GLU A 225 -20.53 7.54 23.01
C GLU A 225 -20.68 6.47 21.93
N ALA A 226 -19.57 5.88 21.47
CA ALA A 226 -19.60 4.76 20.54
C ALA A 226 -20.35 3.54 21.12
N ARG A 227 -20.15 3.25 22.41
CA ARG A 227 -20.91 2.20 23.11
C ARG A 227 -22.40 2.56 23.17
N ARG A 228 -22.73 3.80 23.54
CA ARG A 228 -24.13 4.28 23.59
C ARG A 228 -24.82 4.16 22.24
N LEU A 229 -24.18 4.61 21.15
CA LEU A 229 -24.71 4.52 19.79
C LEU A 229 -24.88 3.06 19.34
N ARG A 230 -23.95 2.17 19.70
CA ARG A 230 -24.08 0.73 19.47
C ARG A 230 -25.29 0.16 20.21
N SER A 231 -25.47 0.47 21.49
CA SER A 231 -26.63 0.02 22.27
C SER A 231 -27.96 0.52 21.71
N LEU A 232 -28.02 1.77 21.23
CA LEU A 232 -29.22 2.30 20.57
C LEU A 232 -29.52 1.58 19.24
N TYR A 233 -28.47 1.29 18.46
CA TYR A 233 -28.60 0.51 17.23
C TYR A 233 -29.11 -0.91 17.52
N GLU A 234 -28.56 -1.58 18.52
CA GLU A 234 -28.99 -2.91 18.97
C GLU A 234 -30.44 -2.89 19.47
N ALA A 235 -30.84 -1.88 20.26
CA ALA A 235 -32.23 -1.72 20.71
C ALA A 235 -33.19 -1.56 19.52
N LYS A 236 -32.82 -0.74 18.54
CA LYS A 236 -33.61 -0.56 17.31
C LYS A 236 -33.72 -1.84 16.49
N ILE A 237 -32.68 -2.69 16.47
CA ILE A 237 -32.73 -4.00 15.81
C ILE A 237 -33.75 -4.92 16.49
N VAL A 238 -33.80 -4.93 17.83
CA VAL A 238 -34.77 -5.73 18.58
C VAL A 238 -36.20 -5.30 18.25
N GLU A 239 -36.44 -4.00 18.08
CA GLU A 239 -37.76 -3.45 17.74
C GLU A 239 -38.16 -3.62 16.27
N SER A 240 -37.21 -3.81 15.34
CA SER A 240 -37.46 -3.84 13.89
C SER A 240 -37.77 -5.24 13.31
N GLY A 241 -38.03 -6.22 14.19
CA GLY A 241 -38.55 -7.54 13.85
C GLY A 241 -37.48 -8.58 13.48
N ASN A 242 -37.94 -9.77 13.09
CA ASN A 242 -37.09 -10.96 13.00
C ASN A 242 -35.96 -10.86 11.94
N LYS A 243 -36.21 -10.26 10.77
CA LYS A 243 -35.20 -10.23 9.67
C LYS A 243 -33.95 -9.41 10.04
N PRO A 244 -34.05 -8.15 10.50
CA PRO A 244 -32.89 -7.38 10.97
C PRO A 244 -32.18 -8.04 12.14
N PHE A 245 -32.92 -8.61 13.09
CA PHE A 245 -32.37 -9.32 14.25
C PHE A 245 -31.47 -10.50 13.83
N TYR A 246 -31.98 -11.43 13.01
CA TYR A 246 -31.19 -12.57 12.56
C TYR A 246 -30.03 -12.15 11.63
N ALA A 247 -30.14 -11.03 10.90
CA ALA A 247 -29.03 -10.49 10.12
C ALA A 247 -27.89 -9.98 11.01
N HIS A 248 -28.23 -9.23 12.07
CA HIS A 248 -27.27 -8.78 13.07
C HIS A 248 -26.62 -9.97 13.80
N LEU A 249 -27.41 -10.96 14.23
CA LEU A 249 -26.91 -12.15 14.90
C LEU A 249 -25.92 -12.94 14.02
N ARG A 250 -26.24 -13.13 12.73
CA ARG A 250 -25.30 -13.74 11.76
C ARG A 250 -24.01 -12.95 11.58
N SER A 251 -24.05 -11.62 11.69
CA SER A 251 -22.84 -10.79 11.60
C SER A 251 -21.92 -10.93 12.81
N CYS A 252 -22.48 -11.32 13.96
CA CYS A 252 -21.75 -11.52 15.22
C CYS A 252 -21.23 -12.96 15.38
N MET A 253 -21.73 -13.93 14.62
CA MET A 253 -21.28 -15.32 14.67
C MET A 253 -20.00 -15.53 13.85
N ALA A 254 -19.03 -16.25 14.42
CA ALA A 254 -17.80 -16.63 13.72
C ALA A 254 -18.05 -17.66 12.59
N SER A 255 -19.08 -18.48 12.74
CA SER A 255 -19.49 -19.51 11.78
C SER A 255 -20.54 -18.95 10.83
N LYS A 256 -20.13 -18.70 9.57
CA LYS A 256 -21.07 -18.55 8.46
C LYS A 256 -21.59 -19.94 8.10
N VAL A 257 -22.66 -20.38 8.76
CA VAL A 257 -23.29 -21.68 8.44
C VAL A 257 -23.96 -21.53 7.06
N GLY A 258 -23.22 -21.89 6.01
CA GLY A 258 -23.67 -21.86 4.62
C GLY A 258 -24.42 -23.12 4.19
N LEU A 259 -24.25 -24.22 4.92
CA LEU A 259 -24.90 -25.50 4.68
C LEU A 259 -25.96 -25.79 5.75
N PRO A 260 -27.05 -26.52 5.41
CA PRO A 260 -27.98 -27.01 6.42
C PRO A 260 -27.22 -27.80 7.50
N PRO A 261 -27.43 -27.51 8.79
CA PRO A 261 -26.72 -28.21 9.88
C PRO A 261 -27.14 -29.68 9.98
N VAL A 262 -28.21 -30.08 9.30
CA VAL A 262 -28.72 -31.45 9.23
C VAL A 262 -29.25 -31.70 7.82
N VAL A 263 -28.86 -32.81 7.19
CA VAL A 263 -29.44 -33.31 5.94
C VAL A 263 -29.90 -34.75 6.09
N ARG A 264 -30.63 -35.29 5.12
CA ARG A 264 -30.95 -36.73 5.06
C ARG A 264 -29.99 -37.43 4.10
N ASP A 265 -29.48 -38.59 4.49
CA ASP A 265 -28.77 -39.48 3.56
C ASP A 265 -29.74 -40.22 2.63
N GLU A 266 -29.20 -41.03 1.73
CA GLU A 266 -29.98 -41.84 0.77
C GLU A 266 -30.90 -42.86 1.45
N LEU A 267 -30.58 -43.25 2.69
CA LEU A 267 -31.37 -44.17 3.50
C LEU A 267 -32.42 -43.43 4.36
N GLY A 268 -32.49 -42.10 4.26
CA GLY A 268 -33.42 -41.24 4.99
C GLY A 268 -32.97 -40.87 6.42
N ASN A 269 -31.78 -41.28 6.86
CA ASN A 269 -31.24 -40.99 8.18
C ASN A 269 -30.75 -39.54 8.27
N LEU A 270 -30.83 -38.96 9.48
CA LEU A 270 -30.34 -37.61 9.73
C LEU A 270 -28.81 -37.60 9.88
N VAL A 271 -28.15 -36.74 9.10
CA VAL A 271 -26.70 -36.57 9.08
C VAL A 271 -26.36 -35.16 9.55
N VAL A 272 -25.46 -35.08 10.54
CA VAL A 272 -25.03 -33.82 11.18
C VAL A 272 -23.53 -33.55 11.04
N GLU A 273 -22.76 -34.52 10.56
CA GLU A 273 -21.31 -34.44 10.40
C GLU A 273 -20.96 -33.84 9.02
N GLY A 274 -20.11 -32.81 8.99
CA GLY A 274 -19.85 -32.04 7.76
C GLY A 274 -19.34 -32.85 6.56
N SER A 275 -18.48 -33.84 6.79
CA SER A 275 -17.98 -34.78 5.75
C SER A 275 -19.12 -35.58 5.13
N LYS A 276 -19.95 -36.19 5.97
CA LYS A 276 -21.10 -36.99 5.54
C LYS A 276 -22.19 -36.16 4.89
N ILE A 277 -22.37 -34.90 5.33
CA ILE A 277 -23.27 -33.95 4.66
C ILE A 277 -22.77 -33.69 3.23
N ALA A 278 -21.47 -33.47 3.04
CA ALA A 278 -20.89 -33.25 1.72
C ALA A 278 -21.03 -34.49 0.81
N GLU A 279 -20.80 -35.69 1.34
CA GLU A 279 -21.02 -36.96 0.63
C GLU A 279 -22.49 -37.14 0.23
N ALA A 280 -23.44 -36.88 1.13
CA ALA A 280 -24.86 -36.96 0.82
C ALA A 280 -25.28 -36.01 -0.31
N PHE A 281 -24.74 -34.78 -0.32
CA PHE A 281 -24.93 -33.87 -1.45
C PHE A 281 -24.29 -34.40 -2.73
N ALA A 282 -23.08 -34.94 -2.66
CA ALA A 282 -22.38 -35.48 -3.83
C ALA A 282 -23.18 -36.62 -4.49
N CYS A 283 -23.67 -37.60 -3.72
CA CYS A 283 -24.49 -38.69 -4.24
C CYS A 283 -25.79 -38.16 -4.89
N GLU A 284 -26.44 -37.17 -4.28
CA GLU A 284 -27.67 -36.61 -4.84
C GLU A 284 -27.42 -35.84 -6.14
N PHE A 285 -26.31 -35.09 -6.22
CA PHE A 285 -25.92 -34.44 -7.48
C PHE A 285 -25.53 -35.46 -8.55
N GLU A 286 -24.84 -36.54 -8.18
CA GLU A 286 -24.45 -37.63 -9.09
C GLU A 286 -25.65 -38.22 -9.84
N LYS A 287 -26.78 -38.44 -9.14
CA LYS A 287 -28.04 -38.90 -9.76
C LYS A 287 -28.59 -37.98 -10.85
N THR A 288 -28.24 -36.70 -10.81
CA THR A 288 -28.69 -35.71 -11.80
C THR A 288 -27.80 -35.68 -13.03
N TYR A 289 -26.56 -36.22 -12.95
CA TYR A 289 -25.70 -36.32 -14.11
C TYR A 289 -26.16 -37.47 -15.00
N SER A 290 -26.44 -37.14 -16.27
CA SER A 290 -26.56 -38.16 -17.31
C SER A 290 -25.16 -38.54 -17.76
N LEU A 291 -24.84 -39.83 -17.73
CA LEU A 291 -23.66 -40.35 -18.42
C LEU A 291 -23.89 -40.12 -19.92
N GLU A 292 -23.16 -39.16 -20.50
CA GLU A 292 -23.15 -38.96 -21.94
C GLU A 292 -22.71 -40.28 -22.60
N PRO A 293 -23.45 -40.77 -23.63
CA PRO A 293 -23.03 -41.96 -24.36
C PRO A 293 -21.65 -41.73 -25.00
N ASP A 294 -20.92 -42.82 -25.23
CA ASP A 294 -19.60 -42.76 -25.87
C ASP A 294 -19.65 -41.90 -27.14
N LEU A 295 -19.07 -40.70 -27.07
CA LEU A 295 -19.11 -39.67 -28.11
C LEU A 295 -18.40 -40.12 -29.39
N ASN A 296 -17.67 -41.25 -29.34
CA ASN A 296 -16.94 -41.84 -30.46
C ASN A 296 -17.83 -42.19 -31.66
N ASN A 297 -19.14 -42.41 -31.48
CA ASN A 297 -20.08 -42.78 -32.55
C ASN A 297 -21.12 -41.71 -32.90
N ILE A 298 -20.96 -40.48 -32.40
CA ILE A 298 -21.83 -39.38 -32.82
C ILE A 298 -21.35 -38.89 -34.18
N SER A 299 -22.12 -39.18 -35.23
CA SER A 299 -21.95 -38.53 -36.53
C SER A 299 -22.37 -37.06 -36.39
N ILE A 300 -21.41 -36.20 -36.04
CA ILE A 300 -21.60 -34.76 -35.97
C ILE A 300 -22.03 -34.31 -37.39
N PRO A 301 -23.22 -33.71 -37.56
CA PRO A 301 -23.60 -33.16 -38.85
C PRO A 301 -22.53 -32.16 -39.28
N ILE A 302 -22.09 -32.29 -40.54
CA ILE A 302 -21.09 -31.48 -41.24
C ILE A 302 -21.11 -30.02 -40.74
N PRO A 303 -19.95 -29.36 -40.49
CA PRO A 303 -19.89 -28.10 -39.77
C PRO A 303 -20.89 -27.07 -40.31
N ARG A 304 -21.81 -26.60 -39.45
CA ARG A 304 -22.77 -25.52 -39.79
C ARG A 304 -22.09 -24.16 -40.04
N VAL A 305 -20.78 -24.08 -39.90
CA VAL A 305 -19.99 -22.84 -39.97
C VAL A 305 -18.71 -23.08 -40.76
N LYS A 306 -18.44 -22.23 -41.75
CA LYS A 306 -17.22 -22.22 -42.57
C LYS A 306 -16.01 -21.60 -41.84
N ASN A 307 -16.23 -21.04 -40.66
CA ASN A 307 -15.23 -20.30 -39.90
C ASN A 307 -14.63 -21.24 -38.86
N SER A 308 -13.35 -21.56 -39.02
CA SER A 308 -12.56 -22.20 -37.98
C SER A 308 -11.84 -21.12 -37.16
N ILE A 309 -11.71 -21.33 -35.85
CA ILE A 309 -10.91 -20.47 -34.99
C ILE A 309 -9.55 -21.16 -34.84
N ASP A 310 -8.70 -21.02 -35.85
CA ASP A 310 -7.40 -21.71 -35.91
C ASP A 310 -6.26 -20.95 -35.22
N ASP A 311 -6.47 -19.68 -34.83
CA ASP A 311 -5.40 -18.80 -34.32
C ASP A 311 -5.81 -18.10 -33.01
N ILE A 312 -6.17 -18.89 -31.99
CA ILE A 312 -6.28 -18.37 -30.62
C ILE A 312 -4.87 -18.23 -30.05
N LYS A 313 -4.44 -16.98 -29.83
CA LYS A 313 -3.23 -16.68 -29.08
C LYS A 313 -3.58 -15.83 -27.87
N PHE A 314 -3.15 -16.29 -26.70
CA PHE A 314 -3.27 -15.54 -25.47
C PHE A 314 -2.15 -14.50 -25.41
N THR A 315 -2.49 -13.21 -25.46
CA THR A 315 -1.49 -12.14 -25.35
C THR A 315 -1.33 -11.67 -23.90
N SER A 316 -0.18 -11.07 -23.59
CA SER A 316 0.04 -10.47 -22.27
C SER A 316 -0.97 -9.38 -21.95
N GLN A 317 -1.47 -8.65 -22.95
CA GLN A 317 -2.47 -7.60 -22.73
C GLN A 317 -3.81 -8.20 -22.27
N ASP A 318 -4.25 -9.28 -22.91
CA ASP A 318 -5.52 -9.94 -22.60
C ASP A 318 -5.47 -10.56 -21.20
N VAL A 319 -4.40 -11.29 -20.91
CA VAL A 319 -4.21 -11.96 -19.60
C VAL A 319 -4.10 -10.91 -18.48
N LEU A 320 -3.36 -9.82 -18.69
CA LEU A 320 -3.24 -8.75 -17.71
C LEU A 320 -4.58 -8.05 -17.45
N MET A 321 -5.37 -7.81 -18.50
CA MET A 321 -6.70 -7.21 -18.38
C MET A 321 -7.62 -8.09 -17.53
N VAL A 322 -7.64 -9.40 -17.79
CA VAL A 322 -8.43 -10.35 -17.01
C VAL A 322 -7.98 -10.38 -15.55
N LEU A 323 -6.68 -10.51 -15.28
CA LEU A 323 -6.14 -10.50 -13.92
C LEU A 323 -6.48 -9.23 -13.14
N LYS A 324 -6.44 -8.06 -13.81
CA LYS A 324 -6.82 -6.79 -13.18
C LYS A 324 -8.33 -6.68 -12.94
N SER A 325 -9.16 -7.39 -13.71
CA SER A 325 -10.62 -7.40 -13.55
C SER A 325 -11.15 -8.39 -12.50
N LEU A 326 -10.29 -9.25 -11.93
CA LEU A 326 -10.71 -10.25 -10.96
C LEU A 326 -11.36 -9.64 -9.72
N ASN A 327 -12.41 -10.30 -9.22
CA ASN A 327 -13.03 -9.93 -7.95
C ASN A 327 -12.08 -10.28 -6.80
N VAL A 328 -11.59 -9.26 -6.08
CA VAL A 328 -10.67 -9.41 -4.94
C VAL A 328 -11.23 -10.23 -3.79
N ASN A 329 -12.56 -10.30 -3.68
CA ASN A 329 -13.29 -11.03 -2.64
C ASN A 329 -13.77 -12.41 -3.11
N SER A 330 -13.33 -12.87 -4.28
CA SER A 330 -13.64 -14.22 -4.76
C SER A 330 -13.07 -15.28 -3.81
N ALA A 331 -13.78 -16.40 -3.70
CA ALA A 331 -13.30 -17.56 -2.94
C ALA A 331 -12.03 -18.12 -3.59
N THR A 332 -11.10 -18.56 -2.76
CA THR A 332 -9.87 -19.22 -3.20
C THR A 332 -10.17 -20.61 -3.77
N GLY A 333 -9.43 -20.99 -4.82
CA GLY A 333 -9.44 -22.36 -5.32
C GLY A 333 -8.70 -23.33 -4.38
N PRO A 334 -8.56 -24.61 -4.79
CA PRO A 334 -7.75 -25.61 -4.07
C PRO A 334 -6.30 -25.20 -3.82
N ASP A 335 -5.77 -24.30 -4.65
CA ASP A 335 -4.42 -23.74 -4.57
C ASP A 335 -4.23 -22.71 -3.44
N ASN A 336 -5.31 -22.30 -2.77
CA ASN A 336 -5.33 -21.24 -1.76
C ASN A 336 -4.78 -19.89 -2.25
N VAL A 337 -4.81 -19.61 -3.56
CA VAL A 337 -4.36 -18.34 -4.12
C VAL A 337 -5.54 -17.36 -4.20
N PRO A 338 -5.55 -16.25 -3.43
CA PRO A 338 -6.69 -15.36 -3.40
C PRO A 338 -6.69 -14.39 -4.59
N GLY A 339 -7.87 -14.00 -5.06
CA GLY A 339 -8.03 -13.06 -6.18
C GLY A 339 -7.30 -11.74 -5.98
N VAL A 340 -7.23 -11.24 -4.74
CA VAL A 340 -6.46 -10.03 -4.39
C VAL A 340 -4.96 -10.18 -4.68
N PHE A 341 -4.39 -11.37 -4.47
CA PHE A 341 -2.98 -11.64 -4.76
C PHE A 341 -2.75 -11.62 -6.27
N LEU A 342 -3.60 -12.32 -7.03
CA LEU A 342 -3.52 -12.36 -8.50
C LEU A 342 -3.63 -10.96 -9.12
N GLN A 343 -4.52 -10.12 -8.60
CA GLN A 343 -4.66 -8.73 -9.05
C GLN A 343 -3.45 -7.87 -8.67
N SER A 344 -2.96 -7.98 -7.43
CA SER A 344 -1.84 -7.17 -6.93
C SER A 344 -0.52 -7.53 -7.62
N CYS A 345 -0.34 -8.80 -7.97
CA CYS A 345 0.84 -9.33 -8.64
C CYS A 345 0.64 -9.52 -10.15
N ALA A 346 -0.43 -8.96 -10.74
CA ALA A 346 -0.84 -9.24 -12.10
C ALA A 346 0.28 -9.00 -13.13
N GLU A 347 1.03 -7.90 -12.99
CA GLU A 347 2.12 -7.55 -13.92
C GLU A 347 3.27 -8.57 -13.89
N THR A 348 3.55 -9.15 -12.72
CA THR A 348 4.60 -10.17 -12.55
C THR A 348 4.15 -11.53 -13.04
N ILE A 349 2.87 -11.89 -12.82
CA ILE A 349 2.35 -13.24 -13.11
C ILE A 349 1.95 -13.39 -14.59
N THR A 350 1.52 -12.29 -15.23
CA THR A 350 1.02 -12.29 -16.63
C THR A 350 1.93 -13.05 -17.61
N PRO A 351 3.26 -12.81 -17.68
CA PRO A 351 4.11 -13.48 -18.66
C PRO A 351 4.14 -15.00 -18.47
N VAL A 352 4.07 -15.48 -17.23
CA VAL A 352 4.08 -16.90 -16.91
C VAL A 352 2.77 -17.56 -17.33
N LEU A 353 1.63 -16.93 -17.01
CA LEU A 353 0.31 -17.44 -17.37
C LEU A 353 0.09 -17.45 -18.89
N VAL A 354 0.60 -16.45 -19.61
CA VAL A 354 0.56 -16.43 -21.09
C VAL A 354 1.22 -17.66 -21.69
N ASN A 355 2.40 -18.04 -21.19
CA ASN A 355 3.11 -19.21 -21.70
C ASN A 355 2.31 -20.49 -21.41
N ILE A 356 1.85 -20.67 -20.17
CA ILE A 356 1.06 -21.84 -19.77
C ILE A 356 -0.22 -21.96 -20.62
N LEU A 357 -0.95 -20.87 -20.82
CA LEU A 357 -2.21 -20.88 -21.58
C LEU A 357 -1.99 -21.22 -23.06
N ASN A 358 -0.96 -20.65 -23.68
CA ASN A 358 -0.65 -20.97 -25.08
C ASN A 358 -0.14 -22.42 -25.24
N GLU A 359 0.68 -22.91 -24.30
CA GLU A 359 1.14 -24.30 -24.30
C GLU A 359 -0.02 -25.27 -24.09
N SER A 360 -0.90 -25.01 -23.12
CA SER A 360 -2.09 -25.83 -22.86
C SER A 360 -3.04 -25.88 -24.05
N TYR A 361 -3.19 -24.77 -24.77
CA TYR A 361 -4.01 -24.74 -25.97
C TYR A 361 -3.38 -25.53 -27.12
N ALA A 362 -2.06 -25.44 -27.29
CA ALA A 362 -1.34 -26.15 -28.34
C ALA A 362 -1.24 -27.68 -28.08
N SER A 363 -1.08 -28.09 -26.82
CA SER A 363 -0.96 -29.51 -26.44
C SER A 363 -2.32 -30.19 -26.20
N GLY A 364 -3.37 -29.41 -25.94
CA GLY A 364 -4.65 -29.93 -25.46
C GLY A 364 -4.60 -30.41 -24.00
N GLU A 365 -3.50 -30.16 -23.29
CA GLU A 365 -3.32 -30.58 -21.90
C GLU A 365 -3.39 -29.41 -20.93
N ILE A 366 -4.21 -29.55 -19.89
CA ILE A 366 -4.30 -28.57 -18.80
C ILE A 366 -3.60 -29.08 -17.53
N PRO A 367 -3.05 -28.18 -16.69
CA PRO A 367 -2.46 -28.55 -15.42
C PRO A 367 -3.41 -29.39 -14.55
N LYS A 368 -2.86 -30.40 -13.86
CA LYS A 368 -3.64 -31.28 -12.96
C LYS A 368 -4.43 -30.49 -11.93
N ASP A 369 -3.82 -29.46 -11.35
CA ASP A 369 -4.44 -28.66 -10.29
C ASP A 369 -5.67 -27.89 -10.79
N TRP A 370 -5.68 -27.49 -12.06
CA TRP A 370 -6.81 -26.78 -12.68
C TRP A 370 -8.00 -27.69 -12.99
N ARG A 371 -7.82 -29.02 -12.89
CA ARG A 371 -8.90 -30.00 -13.03
C ARG A 371 -9.68 -30.24 -11.75
N HIS A 372 -9.21 -29.72 -10.62
CA HIS A 372 -9.85 -29.91 -9.32
C HIS A 372 -10.66 -28.65 -8.95
N ALA A 373 -11.87 -28.84 -8.45
CA ALA A 373 -12.73 -27.75 -7.99
C ALA A 373 -13.29 -28.06 -6.60
N ILE A 374 -13.42 -27.02 -5.76
CA ILE A 374 -14.12 -27.12 -4.48
C ILE A 374 -15.61 -26.90 -4.75
N VAL A 375 -16.41 -27.95 -4.59
CA VAL A 375 -17.86 -27.88 -4.75
C VAL A 375 -18.50 -27.48 -3.42
N THR A 376 -19.27 -26.40 -3.41
CA THR A 376 -20.04 -25.98 -2.23
C THR A 376 -21.53 -25.88 -2.58
N PRO A 377 -22.41 -26.66 -1.93
CA PRO A 377 -23.85 -26.56 -2.10
C PRO A 377 -24.35 -25.14 -1.77
N VAL A 378 -25.17 -24.54 -2.65
CA VAL A 378 -25.78 -23.23 -2.43
C VAL A 378 -27.29 -23.38 -2.36
N PHE A 379 -27.87 -23.05 -1.21
CA PHE A 379 -29.32 -23.07 -1.03
C PHE A 379 -29.98 -21.92 -1.81
N LYS A 380 -30.74 -22.25 -2.86
CA LYS A 380 -31.59 -21.30 -3.59
C LYS A 380 -32.99 -21.30 -2.96
N LYS A 381 -33.50 -20.11 -2.62
CA LYS A 381 -34.92 -19.92 -2.31
C LYS A 381 -35.65 -19.92 -3.64
N GLY A 382 -36.32 -21.01 -3.99
CA GLY A 382 -37.16 -21.10 -5.20
C GLY A 382 -38.19 -19.99 -5.26
#